data_AF-A0A944Y6P9-F1
#
_entry.id   AF-A0A944Y6P9-F1
#
_cell.length_a   1.000
_cell.length_b   1.000
_cell.length_c   1.000
_cell.angle_alpha   90.00
_cell.angle_beta   90.00
_cell.angle_gamma   90.00
#
_symmetry.space_group_name_H-M   'P 1'
#
loop_
_entity.id
_entity.type
_entity.pdbx_description
1 polymer ?
#
loop_
_entity_poly.entity_id
_entity_poly.type
_entity_poly.pdbx_seq_one_letter_code
_entity_poly.pdbx_strand_id
1 'polypeptide(L)' 'MSKPKPVDIDKIDLIRMRDRITDIPGIIEYAHSVGGFSIVPTQEGAIKGQAMKAMEEQTQEQMDQILGQMRT' A
#
# COMPACT_ATOMS: atom_id res chain seq x y z
N MET A 1 -0.82 -18.71 3.65
CA MET A 1 -0.84 -17.79 2.50
C MET A 1 -0.47 -18.56 1.25
N SER A 2 -1.36 -18.66 0.27
CA SER A 2 -1.08 -19.39 -0.99
C SER A 2 0.00 -18.65 -1.77
N LYS A 3 1.06 -19.35 -2.19
CA LYS A 3 2.13 -18.77 -3.01
C LYS A 3 1.54 -18.25 -4.33
N PRO A 4 2.00 -17.09 -4.85
CA PRO A 4 1.52 -16.56 -6.11
C PRO A 4 1.90 -17.51 -7.25
N LYS A 5 0.92 -17.88 -8.07
CA LYS A 5 1.16 -18.72 -9.26
C LYS A 5 1.91 -17.88 -10.30
N PRO A 6 2.93 -18.44 -10.97
CA PRO A 6 3.65 -17.73 -12.03
C PRO A 6 2.70 -17.42 -13.19
N VAL A 7 2.84 -16.22 -13.76
CA VAL A 7 2.05 -15.77 -14.91
C VAL A 7 2.58 -16.48 -16.15
N ASP A 8 1.70 -17.20 -16.83
CA ASP A 8 1.99 -17.96 -18.05
C ASP A 8 1.86 -17.02 -19.27
N ILE A 9 2.99 -16.68 -19.89
CA ILE A 9 3.10 -15.66 -20.94
C ILE A 9 2.48 -16.15 -22.26
N ASP A 10 2.52 -17.46 -22.51
CA ASP A 10 2.04 -18.07 -23.76
C ASP A 10 0.51 -18.09 -23.86
N LYS A 11 -0.18 -17.95 -22.73
CA LYS A 11 -1.66 -17.85 -22.67
C LYS A 11 -2.18 -16.42 -22.78
N ILE A 12 -1.30 -15.43 -22.86
CA ILE A 12 -1.69 -14.02 -22.94
C ILE A 12 -1.94 -13.65 -24.41
N ASP A 13 -3.21 -13.47 -24.76
CA ASP A 13 -3.61 -12.95 -26.07
C ASP A 13 -3.38 -11.43 -26.13
N LEU A 14 -2.22 -11.05 -26.65
CA LEU A 14 -1.79 -9.65 -26.81
C LEU A 14 -2.69 -8.85 -27.76
N ILE A 15 -3.34 -9.51 -28.72
CA ILE A 15 -4.22 -8.84 -29.69
C ILE A 15 -5.48 -8.36 -28.96
N ARG A 16 -6.07 -9.21 -28.13
CA ARG A 16 -7.25 -8.86 -27.33
C ARG A 16 -6.95 -7.81 -26.25
N MET A 17 -5.72 -7.73 -25.75
CA MET A 17 -5.32 -6.70 -24.79
C MET A 17 -5.24 -5.31 -25.42
N ARG A 18 -4.93 -5.23 -26.72
CA ARG A 18 -4.89 -3.96 -27.47
C ARG A 18 -6.26 -3.27 -27.49
N ASP A 19 -7.35 -4.03 -27.57
CA ASP A 19 -8.72 -3.49 -27.54
C ASP A 19 -9.09 -2.84 -26.19
N ARG A 20 -8.30 -3.08 -25.14
CA ARG A 20 -8.53 -2.59 -23.77
C ARG A 20 -7.63 -1.44 -23.38
N ILE A 21 -6.73 -1.02 -24.26
CA ILE A 21 -5.85 0.14 -24.07
C ILE A 21 -6.22 1.21 -25.09
N THR A 22 -5.89 2.46 -24.79
CA THR A 22 -5.97 3.56 -25.76
C THR A 22 -4.56 4.04 -26.06
N ASP A 23 -4.35 4.52 -27.29
CA ASP A 23 -3.10 5.19 -27.65
C ASP A 23 -3.06 6.64 -27.10
N ILE A 24 -4.21 7.21 -26.71
CA ILE A 24 -4.32 8.60 -26.23
C ILE A 24 -5.12 8.68 -24.92
N PRO A 25 -4.47 8.51 -23.75
CA PRO A 25 -5.12 8.37 -22.45
C PRO A 25 -5.71 9.67 -21.87
N GLY A 26 -5.57 10.81 -22.55
CA GLY A 26 -5.95 12.12 -22.02
C GLY A 26 -7.30 12.67 -22.52
N ILE A 27 -8.00 11.98 -23.42
CA ILE A 27 -9.15 12.55 -24.16
C ILE A 27 -10.47 11.84 -23.83
N ILE A 28 -10.48 10.72 -23.09
CA ILE A 28 -11.75 10.05 -22.76
C ILE A 28 -12.32 10.47 -21.41
N GLU A 29 -13.64 10.33 -21.30
CA GLU A 29 -14.46 10.65 -20.12
C GLU A 29 -14.38 9.61 -18.97
N TYR A 30 -13.73 8.46 -19.17
CA TYR A 30 -13.60 7.35 -18.21
C TYR A 30 -12.14 6.95 -17.94
N ALA A 31 -11.85 6.29 -16.80
CA ALA A 31 -10.49 5.89 -16.46
C ALA A 31 -9.95 4.75 -17.36
N HIS A 32 -8.82 4.99 -18.04
CA HIS A 32 -8.17 4.03 -18.95
C HIS A 32 -7.33 2.94 -18.28
N SER A 33 -7.17 2.96 -16.96
CA SER A 33 -6.47 1.90 -16.23
C SER A 33 -7.48 0.93 -15.64
N VAL A 34 -7.91 -0.04 -16.46
CA VAL A 34 -8.65 -1.19 -15.93
C VAL A 34 -7.62 -2.18 -15.37
N GLY A 35 -7.21 -1.97 -14.12
CA GLY A 35 -6.34 -2.92 -13.42
C GLY A 35 -5.06 -2.37 -12.77
N GLY A 36 -5.02 -1.09 -12.38
CA GLY A 36 -4.00 -0.62 -11.45
C GLY A 36 -3.94 -1.53 -10.22
N PHE A 37 -2.77 -2.07 -9.90
CA PHE A 37 -2.61 -2.99 -8.77
C PHE A 37 -2.99 -2.27 -7.47
N SER A 38 -3.98 -2.80 -6.75
CA SER A 38 -4.36 -2.26 -5.43
C SER A 38 -3.25 -2.58 -4.43
N ILE A 39 -2.44 -1.57 -4.08
CA ILE A 39 -1.43 -1.68 -3.02
C ILE A 39 -2.17 -1.54 -1.69
N VAL A 40 -2.83 -2.62 -1.27
CA VAL A 40 -3.42 -2.71 0.07
C VAL A 40 -2.28 -2.96 1.06
N PRO A 41 -2.24 -2.25 2.21
CA PRO A 41 -1.26 -2.56 3.25
C PRO A 41 -1.33 -4.03 3.62
N THR A 42 -0.18 -4.71 3.64
CA THR A 42 -0.13 -6.07 4.18
C THR A 42 -0.49 -6.03 5.66
N GLN A 43 -1.01 -7.14 6.21
CA GLN A 43 -1.28 -7.24 7.65
C GLN A 43 -0.03 -6.90 8.49
N GLU A 44 1.15 -7.29 8.00
CA GLU A 44 2.43 -6.95 8.63
C GLU A 44 2.71 -5.43 8.61
N GLY A 45 2.40 -4.75 7.50
CA GLY A 45 2.54 -3.30 7.40
C GLY A 45 1.60 -2.57 8.38
N ALA A 46 0.36 -3.04 8.52
CA ALA A 46 -0.58 -2.50 9.48
C ALA A 46 -0.09 -2.68 10.94
N ILE A 47 0.39 -3.88 11.29
CA ILE A 47 0.95 -4.17 12.62
C ILE A 47 2.16 -3.27 12.90
N LYS A 48 3.07 -3.10 11.93
CA LYS A 48 4.24 -2.22 12.08
C LYS A 48 3.84 -0.76 12.28
N GLY A 49 2.84 -0.26 11.54
CA GLY A 49 2.33 1.10 11.71
C GLY A 49 1.69 1.31 13.09
N GLN A 50 0.92 0.35 13.58
CA GLN A 50 0.34 0.39 14.92
C GLN A 50 1.41 0.32 16.02
N ALA A 51 2.41 -0.56 15.86
CA ALA A 51 3.52 -0.69 16.80
C ALA A 51 4.33 0.61 16.89
N MET A 52 4.64 1.25 15.76
CA MET A 52 5.32 2.56 15.73
C MET A 52 4.55 3.62 16.52
N LYS A 53 3.24 3.73 16.27
CA LYS A 53 2.39 4.69 16.98
C LYS A 53 2.37 4.42 18.49
N ALA A 54 2.26 3.16 18.91
CA ALA A 54 2.29 2.80 20.33
C ALA A 54 3.65 3.12 20.99
N MET A 55 4.76 2.96 20.27
CA MET A 55 6.09 3.32 20.77
C MET A 55 6.25 4.84 20.95
N GLU A 56 5.70 5.64 20.03
CA GLU A 56 5.67 7.10 20.15
C GLU A 56 4.89 7.54 21.38
N GLU A 57 3.68 6.99 21.58
CA GLU A 57 2.84 7.27 22.76
C GLU A 57 3.57 6.92 24.06
N GLN A 58 4.17 5.73 24.15
CA GLN A 58 4.94 5.30 25.33
C GLN A 58 6.17 6.18 25.58
N THR A 59 6.86 6.63 24.53
CA THR A 59 8.03 7.52 24.66
C THR A 59 7.60 8.88 25.19
N GLN A 60 6.47 9.41 24.75
CA GLN A 60 5.93 10.67 25.23
C GLN A 60 5.59 10.60 26.73
N GLU A 61 4.92 9.52 27.16
CA GLU A 61 4.61 9.30 28.58
C GLU A 61 5.88 9.27 29.46
N GLN A 62 6.92 8.59 28.99
CA GLN A 62 8.21 8.54 29.69
C GLN A 62 8.89 9.91 29.75
N MET A 63 8.86 10.68 28.66
CA MET A 63 9.40 12.03 28.63
C MET A 63 8.67 12.97 29.59
N ASP A 64 7.35 12.85 29.67
CA ASP A 64 6.54 13.65 30.59
C ASP A 64 6.86 13.34 32.07
N GLN A 65 7.10 12.06 32.39
CA GLN A 65 7.55 11.65 33.72
C GLN A 65 8.92 12.23 34.08
N ILE A 66 9.88 12.18 33.16
CA ILE A 66 11.23 12.75 33.36
C ILE A 66 11.11 14.27 33.57
N LEU A 67 10.31 14.96 32.76
CA LEU A 67 10.08 16.40 32.89
C LEU A 67 9.46 16.75 34.26
N GLY A 68 8.50 15.94 34.73
CA GLY A 68 7.90 16.11 36.05
C GLY A 68 8.93 16.00 37.19
N GLN A 69 9.85 15.03 37.10
CA GLN A 69 10.93 14.87 38.08
C GLN A 69 11.91 16.05 38.07
N MET A 70 12.25 16.60 36.90
CA MET A 70 13.16 17.76 36.82
C MET A 70 12.56 19.04 37.41
N ARG A 71 11.22 19.14 37.46
CA ARG A 71 10.51 20.31 37.99
C ARG A 71 10.33 20.26 39.52
N THR A 72 10.62 19.13 40.15
CA THR A 72 10.49 18.90 41.59
C THR A 72 11.83 19.09 42.29
#